data_AF-A0A2T1NGU4-F1
#
_entry.id   AF-A0A2T1NGU4-F1
#
_cell.length_a   1.000
_cell.length_b   1.000
_cell.length_c   1.000
_cell.angle_alpha   90.00
_cell.angle_beta   90.00
_cell.angle_gamma   90.00
#
_symmetry.space_group_name_H-M   'P 1'
#
loop_
_entity.id
_entity.type
_entity.pdbx_description
1 polymer ?
#
loop_
_entity_poly.entity_id
_entity_poly.type
_entity_poly.pdbx_seq_one_letter_code
_entity_poly.pdbx_strand_id
1 'polypeptide(L)' 'MKKQIYIFLGILSLAFISIVCIHFNNDHKECFDLKEQKVLQDGTVVKIEKHIYNEKYNF' A
#
# COMPACT_ATOMS: atom_id res chain seq x y z
N MET A 1 30.49 19.22 22.12
CA MET A 1 29.25 19.73 21.49
C MET A 1 29.15 19.35 20.00
N LYS A 2 30.11 19.67 19.13
CA LYS A 2 30.05 19.32 17.69
C LYS A 2 29.80 17.83 17.40
N LYS A 3 30.48 16.93 18.13
CA LYS A 3 30.28 15.46 18.02
C LYS A 3 28.83 15.02 18.33
N GLN A 4 28.21 15.62 19.33
CA GLN A 4 26.82 15.31 19.69
C GLN A 4 25.83 15.80 18.62
N ILE A 5 26.12 16.96 17.99
CA ILE A 5 25.32 17.49 16.88
C ILE A 5 25.38 16.54 15.68
N TYR A 6 26.55 16.01 15.32
CA TYR A 6 26.66 15.05 14.22
C TYR A 6 25.92 13.73 14.50
N ILE A 7 25.99 13.23 15.73
CA ILE A 7 25.23 12.04 16.15
C ILE A 7 23.73 12.29 16.03
N PHE A 8 23.25 13.43 16.51
CA PHE A 8 21.84 13.80 16.44
C PHE A 8 21.35 13.92 14.99
N LEU A 9 22.12 14.59 14.13
CA LEU A 9 21.81 14.72 12.70
C LEU A 9 21.77 13.36 11.98
N GLY A 10 22.66 12.44 12.34
CA GLY A 10 22.67 11.09 11.78
C GLY A 10 21.42 10.29 12.17
N ILE A 11 20.97 10.40 13.42
CA ILE A 11 19.73 9.74 13.87
C ILE A 11 18.52 10.34 13.15
N LEU A 12 18.48 11.68 13.04
CA LEU A 12 17.38 12.39 12.38
C LEU A 12 17.28 12.04 10.90
N SER A 13 18.42 11.97 10.19
CA SER A 13 18.43 11.59 8.77
C SER A 13 17.99 10.14 8.56
N LEU A 14 18.43 9.22 9.42
CA LEU A 14 18.01 7.82 9.36
C LEU A 14 16.49 7.69 9.54
N ALA A 15 15.93 8.37 10.55
CA ALA A 15 14.48 8.37 10.81
C ALA A 15 13.69 8.95 9.63
N PHE A 16 14.16 10.04 9.04
CA PHE A 16 13.53 10.64 7.86
C PHE A 16 13.55 9.69 6.66
N ILE A 17 14.70 9.07 6.37
CA ILE A 17 14.82 8.09 5.29
C ILE A 17 13.88 6.91 5.52
N SER A 18 13.79 6.39 6.74
CA SER A 18 12.85 5.31 7.07
C SER A 18 11.39 5.69 6.80
N ILE A 19 10.97 6.90 7.19
CA ILE A 19 9.59 7.38 6.92
C ILE A 19 9.35 7.50 5.42
N VAL A 20 10.31 8.05 4.67
CA VAL A 20 10.22 8.20 3.22
C VAL A 20 10.13 6.83 2.55
N CYS A 21 10.98 5.88 2.93
CA CYS A 21 10.92 4.50 2.44
C CYS A 21 9.60 3.82 2.79
N ILE A 22 9.10 4.00 4.01
CA ILE A 22 7.79 3.46 4.42
C ILE A 22 6.68 4.11 3.59
N HIS A 23 6.71 5.42 3.34
CA HIS A 23 5.68 6.08 2.55
C HIS A 23 5.67 5.56 1.10
N PHE A 24 6.84 5.51 0.44
CA PHE A 24 6.95 4.99 -0.92
C PHE A 24 6.69 3.47 -1.03
N ASN A 25 7.03 2.69 0.00
CA ASN A 25 6.74 1.26 0.04
C ASN A 25 5.33 0.92 0.55
N ASN A 26 4.68 1.79 1.31
CA ASN A 26 3.28 1.64 1.73
C ASN A 26 2.29 2.17 0.69
N ASP A 27 2.77 2.84 -0.36
CA ASP A 27 1.98 3.25 -1.54
C ASP A 27 1.56 2.05 -2.43
N HIS A 28 1.41 0.87 -1.81
CA HIS A 28 1.41 -0.42 -2.49
C HIS A 28 0.28 -1.36 -2.07
N LYS A 29 -0.74 -0.87 -1.38
CA LYS A 29 -1.92 -1.67 -1.03
C LYS A 29 -3.18 -0.84 -1.06
N GLU A 30 -3.53 -0.30 -2.23
CA GLU A 30 -4.94 -0.05 -2.50
C GLU A 30 -5.60 -1.41 -2.75
N CYS A 31 -6.03 -2.05 -1.66
CA CYS A 31 -6.90 -3.22 -1.72
C CYS A 31 -8.33 -2.73 -1.79
N PHE A 32 -9.08 -3.15 -2.80
CA PHE A 32 -10.51 -2.86 -2.85
C PHE A 32 -11.32 -4.11 -3.16
N ASP A 33 -12.48 -4.19 -2.52
CA ASP A 33 -13.46 -5.24 -2.74
C ASP A 33 -14.37 -4.83 -3.89
N LEU A 34 -14.25 -5.51 -5.01
CA LEU A 34 -15.14 -5.35 -6.15
C LEU A 34 -16.36 -6.27 -5.95
N LYS A 35 -17.53 -5.67 -5.69
CA LYS A 35 -18.82 -6.39 -5.61
C LYS A 35 -19.62 -6.12 -6.87
N GLU A 36 -19.59 -7.06 -7.80
CA GLU A 36 -20.41 -7.02 -9.01
C GLU A 36 -21.64 -7.92 -8.86
N GLN A 37 -22.78 -7.46 -9.37
CA GLN A 37 -23.99 -8.27 -9.50
C GLN A 37 -24.34 -8.37 -10.98
N LYS A 38 -24.33 -9.58 -11.52
CA LYS A 38 -24.72 -9.85 -12.92
C LYS A 38 -26.01 -10.62 -12.94
N VAL A 39 -26.96 -10.14 -13.73
CA VAL A 39 -28.20 -10.87 -14.05
C VAL A 39 -27.95 -11.60 -15.36
N LEU A 40 -28.00 -12.92 -15.31
CA LEU A 40 -27.87 -13.78 -16.48
C LEU A 40 -29.19 -13.76 -17.28
N GLN A 41 -29.11 -14.18 -18.55
CA GLN A 41 -30.26 -14.13 -19.47
C GLN A 41 -31.45 -15.00 -19.03
N ASP A 42 -31.20 -15.98 -18.16
CA ASP A 42 -32.21 -16.87 -17.55
C ASP A 42 -32.85 -16.27 -16.28
N GLY A 43 -32.48 -15.04 -15.90
CA GLY A 43 -32.95 -14.37 -14.68
C GLY A 43 -32.13 -14.71 -13.44
N THR A 44 -31.11 -15.57 -13.54
CA THR A 44 -30.24 -15.93 -12.41
C THR A 44 -29.37 -14.75 -12.02
N VAL A 45 -29.35 -14.42 -10.72
CA VAL A 45 -28.51 -13.35 -10.15
C VAL A 45 -27.22 -13.93 -9.61
N VAL A 46 -26.09 -13.57 -10.21
CA VAL A 46 -24.76 -13.95 -9.75
C VAL A 46 -24.11 -12.76 -9.05
N LYS A 47 -23.73 -12.96 -7.78
CA LYS A 47 -22.91 -12.01 -7.02
C LYS A 47 -21.46 -12.44 -7.12
N ILE A 48 -20.63 -11.56 -7.67
CA ILE A 48 -19.20 -11.76 -7.82
C ILE A 48 -18.52 -10.81 -6.84
N GLU A 49 -17.90 -11.39 -5.81
CA GLU A 49 -17.05 -10.67 -4.86
C GLU A 49 -15.60 -10.99 -5.21
N LYS A 50 -14.84 -9.98 -5.64
CA LYS A 50 -13.41 -10.10 -5.94
C LYS A 50 -12.63 -9.16 -5.03
N HIS A 51 -11.70 -9.72 -4.28
CA HIS A 51 -10.72 -8.94 -3.55
C HIS A 51 -9.53 -8.70 -4.49
N ILE A 52 -9.31 -7.44 -4.88
CA ILE A 52 -8.25 -7.08 -5.82
C ILE A 52 -7.09 -6.45 -5.05
N TYR A 53 -5.93 -7.09 -5.16
CA TYR A 53 -4.65 -6.54 -4.69
C TYR A 53 -3.97 -5.86 -5.87
N ASN A 54 -3.81 -4.54 -5.81
CA ASN A 54 -3.07 -3.80 -6.83
C ASN A 54 -1.59 -3.72 -6.44
N GLU A 55 -0.88 -4.86 -6.50
CA GLU A 55 0.56 -4.91 -6.22
C GLU A 55 1.33 -4.50 -7.49
N LYS A 56 2.06 -3.38 -7.43
CA LYS A 56 2.90 -2.86 -8.54
C LYS A 56 4.12 -3.74 -8.89
N TYR A 57 4.35 -4.84 -8.18
CA TYR A 57 5.46 -5.78 -8.42
C TYR A 57 4.93 -7.21 -8.55
N ASN A 58 4.91 -7.73 -9.77
CA ASN A 58 4.89 -9.18 -10.00
C ASN A 58 6.28 -9.72 -9.65
N PHE A 59 6.35 -10.66 -8.71
CA PHE A 59 7.52 -11.52 -8.52
C PHE A 59 7.52 -12.68 -9.52
#